data_AF-H9FIZ7-F1
#
_entry.id   AF-H9FIZ7-F1
#
_cell.length_a   1.000
_cell.length_b   1.000
_cell.length_c   1.000
_cell.angle_alpha   90.00
_cell.angle_beta   90.00
_cell.angle_gamma   90.00
#
_symmetry.space_group_name_H-M   'P 1'
#
loop_
_entity.id
_entity.type
_entity.pdbx_description
1 polymer ?
#
loop_
_entity_poly.entity_id
_entity_poly.type
_entity_poly.pdbx_seq_one_letter_code
_entity_poly.pdbx_strand_id
1 'polypeptide(L)'
;IPDFDIYYVYGFSSGNFVYFLTLQPEMVSPPGSTTKEQVYTSKLVRLCKEDTAFNSYVEVPIGCERSGVEYRLLQAAYLSKAGAMLGRTLAVHPDDDLLFTVFSKGQKRKMKSLDESALCIFILKQINDRIKERLQSCYRGEGTLDLAWLKVKDIPCSSALLTIDDNFCGLDMNAPLGVSDMVR
;
A
#
# COMPACT_ATOMS: atom_id res chain seq x y z
N ILE A 1 -14.87 -13.79 6.32
CA ILE A 1 -13.75 -14.76 6.28
C ILE A 1 -13.44 -15.12 7.73
N PRO A 2 -13.64 -16.38 8.18
CA PRO A 2 -13.53 -16.73 9.61
C PRO A 2 -12.17 -16.43 10.25
N ASP A 3 -11.11 -16.29 9.44
CA ASP A 3 -9.73 -16.03 9.89
C ASP A 3 -9.12 -14.79 9.19
N PHE A 4 -9.87 -13.68 9.11
CA PHE A 4 -9.28 -12.41 8.64
C PHE A 4 -8.42 -11.79 9.73
N ASP A 5 -7.14 -11.58 9.43
CA ASP A 5 -6.20 -10.92 10.33
C ASP A 5 -5.21 -10.07 9.52
N ILE A 6 -4.78 -8.95 10.10
CA ILE A 6 -3.85 -8.01 9.48
C ILE A 6 -2.50 -8.15 10.16
N TYR A 7 -1.50 -8.62 9.41
CA TYR A 7 -0.16 -8.83 9.95
C TYR A 7 0.74 -7.65 9.63
N TYR A 8 1.12 -6.90 10.65
CA TYR A 8 2.06 -5.78 10.54
C TYR A 8 3.50 -6.31 10.55
N VAL A 9 4.18 -6.24 9.40
CA VAL A 9 5.54 -6.77 9.21
C VAL A 9 6.61 -5.73 9.53
N TYR A 10 6.37 -4.48 9.15
CA TYR A 10 7.30 -3.38 9.35
C TYR A 10 6.56 -2.06 9.53
N GLY A 11 7.18 -1.11 10.22
CA GLY A 11 6.66 0.24 10.40
C GLY A 11 7.78 1.26 10.45
N PHE A 12 7.53 2.44 9.90
CA PHE A 12 8.51 3.53 9.87
C PHE A 12 7.82 4.90 9.84
N SER A 13 8.59 5.95 10.14
CA SER A 13 8.15 7.32 9.97
C SER A 13 8.99 8.02 8.91
N SER A 14 8.33 8.84 8.09
CA SER A 14 8.97 9.72 7.12
C SER A 14 8.11 10.98 6.95
N GLY A 15 8.75 12.15 7.01
CA GLY A 15 8.04 13.44 7.01
C GLY A 15 6.99 13.53 8.12
N ASN A 16 5.79 14.02 7.79
CA ASN A 16 4.66 14.13 8.73
C ASN A 16 3.81 12.85 8.84
N PHE A 17 4.31 11.72 8.35
CA PHE A 17 3.53 10.49 8.23
C PHE A 17 4.16 9.33 9.00
N VAL A 18 3.30 8.35 9.31
CA VAL A 18 3.69 7.00 9.71
C VAL A 18 3.20 6.02 8.66
N TYR A 19 3.99 4.98 8.44
CA TYR A 19 3.74 3.96 7.44
C TYR A 19 3.84 2.58 8.07
N PHE A 20 2.95 1.69 7.64
CA PHE A 20 2.98 0.29 8.01
C PHE A 20 2.94 -0.58 6.78
N LEU A 21 3.70 -1.66 6.78
CA LEU A 21 3.61 -2.68 5.74
C LEU A 21 2.92 -3.90 6.31
N THR A 22 1.84 -4.30 5.65
CA THR A 22 0.91 -5.31 6.15
C THR A 22 0.76 -6.45 5.16
N LEU A 23 0.51 -7.67 5.67
CA LEU A 23 -0.12 -8.74 4.89
C LEU A 23 -1.56 -8.89 5.31
N GLN A 24 -2.47 -8.85 4.34
CA GLN A 24 -3.90 -8.97 4.55
C GLN A 24 -4.47 -10.06 3.63
N PRO A 25 -5.39 -10.91 4.12
CA PRO A 25 -6.18 -11.78 3.25
C PRO A 25 -6.97 -10.97 2.23
N GLU A 26 -7.01 -11.40 0.97
CA GLU A 26 -7.92 -10.79 0.01
C GLU A 26 -9.37 -11.13 0.36
N MET A 27 -10.23 -10.11 0.37
CA MET A 27 -11.66 -10.26 0.65
C MET A 27 -12.44 -10.76 -0.57
N VAL A 28 -11.87 -10.66 -1.77
CA VAL A 28 -12.49 -11.10 -3.02
C VAL A 28 -11.83 -12.41 -3.45
N SER A 29 -12.60 -13.49 -3.49
CA SER A 29 -12.12 -14.76 -4.05
C SER A 29 -11.81 -14.58 -5.53
N PRO A 30 -10.69 -15.11 -6.05
CA PRO A 30 -10.45 -15.14 -7.49
C PRO A 30 -11.62 -15.83 -8.20
N PRO A 31 -12.17 -15.26 -9.30
CA PRO A 31 -13.24 -15.89 -10.05
C PRO A 31 -12.80 -17.29 -10.51
N GLY A 32 -13.58 -18.31 -10.15
CA GLY A 32 -13.28 -19.72 -10.48
C GLY A 32 -12.52 -20.51 -9.41
N SER A 33 -12.16 -19.93 -8.25
CA SER A 33 -11.56 -20.71 -7.17
C SER A 33 -12.61 -21.56 -6.44
N THR A 34 -12.60 -22.86 -6.68
CA THR A 34 -13.36 -23.86 -5.92
C THR A 34 -12.73 -24.21 -4.57
N THR A 35 -11.52 -23.70 -4.30
CA THR A 35 -10.78 -23.92 -3.06
C THR A 35 -10.85 -22.70 -2.15
N LYS A 36 -11.16 -22.93 -0.87
CA LYS A 36 -11.12 -21.92 0.21
C LYS A 36 -9.69 -21.52 0.61
N GLU A 37 -8.72 -21.58 -0.31
CA GLU A 37 -7.36 -21.19 0.01
C GLU A 37 -7.27 -19.67 0.11
N GLN A 38 -6.91 -19.19 1.30
CA GLN A 38 -6.71 -17.78 1.57
C GLN A 38 -5.48 -17.28 0.83
N VAL A 39 -5.68 -16.28 -0.03
CA VAL A 39 -4.60 -15.54 -0.68
C VAL A 39 -4.36 -14.23 0.08
N TYR A 40 -3.11 -13.80 0.10
CA TYR A 40 -2.67 -12.61 0.82
C TYR A 40 -2.18 -11.55 -0.17
N THR A 41 -2.44 -10.29 0.18
CA THR A 41 -1.89 -9.13 -0.50
C THR A 41 -1.10 -8.28 0.49
N SER A 42 0.11 -7.91 0.09
CA SER A 42 0.92 -6.95 0.85
C SER A 42 0.44 -5.55 0.56
N LYS A 43 0.23 -4.74 1.60
CA LYS A 43 -0.18 -3.34 1.46
C LYS A 43 0.69 -2.42 2.30
N LEU A 44 0.99 -1.25 1.75
CA LEU A 44 1.49 -0.10 2.49
C LEU A 44 0.30 0.71 2.99
N VAL A 45 0.25 0.92 4.30
CA VAL A 45 -0.71 1.78 4.99
C VAL A 45 -0.02 3.07 5.38
N ARG A 46 -0.67 4.22 5.22
CA ARG A 46 -0.17 5.54 5.62
C ARG A 46 -1.19 6.29 6.49
N LEU A 47 -0.70 6.99 7.51
CA LEU A 47 -1.46 7.90 8.38
C LEU A 47 -0.66 9.18 8.62
N CYS A 48 -1.35 10.32 8.78
CA CYS A 48 -0.75 11.54 9.31
C CYS A 48 -0.46 11.38 10.81
N LYS A 49 0.63 11.96 11.28
CA LYS A 49 0.98 11.96 12.72
C LYS A 49 -0.01 12.75 13.57
N GLU A 50 -0.52 13.85 13.04
CA GLU A 50 -1.39 14.79 13.75
C GLU A 50 -2.88 14.44 13.61
N ASP A 51 -3.22 13.42 12.82
CA ASP A 51 -4.61 13.02 12.59
C ASP A 51 -5.12 12.13 13.73
N THR A 52 -5.75 12.76 14.71
CA THR A 52 -6.40 12.07 15.83
C THR A 52 -7.71 11.38 15.44
N ALA A 53 -8.26 11.67 14.26
CA ALA A 53 -9.52 11.12 13.77
C ALA A 53 -9.34 9.89 12.87
N PHE A 54 -8.11 9.58 12.46
CA PHE A 54 -7.76 8.49 11.54
C PHE A 54 -8.37 8.64 10.13
N ASN A 55 -8.75 9.87 9.75
CA ASN A 55 -9.29 10.21 8.43
C ASN A 55 -8.24 10.12 7.30
N SER A 56 -6.96 10.21 7.63
CA SER A 56 -5.83 10.11 6.71
C SER A 56 -5.47 8.69 6.29
N TYR A 57 -6.19 7.67 6.82
CA TYR A 57 -5.91 6.27 6.51
C TYR A 57 -6.02 6.02 5.01
N VAL A 58 -4.92 5.57 4.42
CA VAL A 58 -4.88 5.05 3.06
C VAL A 58 -4.10 3.74 3.00
N GLU A 59 -4.56 2.80 2.18
CA GLU A 59 -3.81 1.56 1.90
C GLU A 59 -3.58 1.34 0.41
N VAL A 60 -2.36 0.92 0.07
CA VAL A 60 -1.90 0.72 -1.31
C VAL A 60 -1.31 -0.70 -1.45
N PRO A 61 -1.81 -1.55 -2.34
CA PRO A 61 -1.17 -2.83 -2.65
C PRO A 61 0.24 -2.62 -3.18
N ILE A 62 1.20 -3.39 -2.65
CA ILE A 62 2.59 -3.35 -3.07
C ILE A 62 3.10 -4.75 -3.41
N GLY A 63 4.01 -4.82 -4.37
CA GLY A 63 4.69 -6.05 -4.78
C GLY A 63 5.71 -5.73 -5.84
N CYS A 64 6.26 -6.74 -6.49
CA CYS A 64 7.13 -6.53 -7.65
C CYS A 64 7.08 -7.74 -8.57
N GLU A 65 7.55 -7.57 -9.80
CA GLU A 65 7.56 -8.63 -10.80
C GLU A 65 8.95 -8.74 -11.44
N ARG A 66 9.41 -9.97 -11.66
CA ARG A 66 10.63 -10.24 -12.40
C ARG A 66 10.39 -11.38 -13.39
N SER A 67 10.54 -11.09 -14.68
CA SER A 67 10.41 -12.08 -15.76
C SER A 67 9.08 -12.85 -15.74
N GLY A 68 7.96 -12.15 -15.51
CA GLY A 68 6.63 -12.76 -15.43
C GLY A 68 6.30 -13.43 -14.08
N VAL A 69 7.23 -13.38 -13.10
CA VAL A 69 7.01 -13.94 -11.76
C VAL A 69 6.66 -12.82 -10.79
N GLU A 70 5.49 -12.93 -10.15
CA GLU A 70 5.03 -11.98 -9.15
C GLU A 70 5.47 -12.34 -7.72
N TYR A 71 5.91 -11.32 -7.00
CA TYR A 71 6.34 -11.39 -5.61
C TYR A 71 5.45 -10.47 -4.78
N ARG A 72 4.53 -11.06 -4.01
CA ARG A 72 3.46 -10.31 -3.33
C ARG A 72 3.38 -10.58 -1.81
N LEU A 73 4.23 -11.46 -1.26
CA LEU A 73 4.25 -11.79 0.16
C LEU A 73 5.42 -11.12 0.87
N LEU A 74 5.20 -9.99 1.52
CA LEU A 74 6.25 -9.26 2.24
C LEU A 74 6.84 -10.10 3.38
N GLN A 75 8.16 -10.15 3.45
CA GLN A 75 8.92 -10.87 4.49
C GLN A 75 9.62 -9.90 5.44
N ALA A 76 10.18 -8.83 4.91
CA ALA A 76 10.89 -7.80 5.68
C ALA A 76 10.96 -6.49 4.87
N ALA A 77 11.23 -5.39 5.56
CA ALA A 77 11.53 -4.12 4.93
C ALA A 77 12.47 -3.26 5.76
N TYR A 78 13.06 -2.25 5.11
CA TYR A 78 13.93 -1.27 5.76
C TYR A 78 13.87 0.07 5.02
N LEU A 79 13.74 1.16 5.77
CA LEU A 79 13.76 2.52 5.23
C LEU A 79 15.20 3.05 5.29
N SER A 80 15.71 3.56 4.17
CA SER A 80 17.03 4.19 4.15
C SER A 80 17.15 5.26 3.06
N LYS A 81 18.27 6.00 3.10
CA LYS A 81 18.67 6.89 1.99
C LYS A 81 19.40 6.07 0.93
N ALA A 82 19.30 6.50 -0.33
CA ALA A 82 19.97 5.82 -1.44
C ALA A 82 21.51 5.87 -1.35
N GLY A 83 22.05 6.94 -0.76
CA GLY A 83 23.47 7.28 -0.93
C GLY A 83 23.77 7.74 -2.36
N ALA A 84 25.01 8.20 -2.58
CA ALA A 84 25.35 8.90 -3.82
C ALA A 84 25.24 8.03 -5.09
N MET A 85 25.68 6.77 -5.03
CA MET A 85 25.73 5.89 -6.20
C MET A 85 24.34 5.43 -6.64
N LEU A 86 23.56 4.85 -5.73
CA LEU A 86 22.20 4.42 -6.04
C LEU A 86 21.30 5.62 -6.34
N GLY A 87 21.50 6.75 -5.66
CA GLY A 87 20.73 7.97 -5.88
C GLY A 87 20.86 8.50 -7.31
N ARG A 88 22.07 8.46 -7.89
CA ARG A 88 22.30 8.82 -9.29
C ARG A 88 21.61 7.86 -10.26
N THR A 89 21.71 6.55 -10.03
CA THR A 89 21.10 5.54 -10.90
C THR A 89 19.58 5.63 -10.91
N LEU A 90 18.97 5.91 -9.74
CA LEU A 90 17.52 6.03 -9.60
C LEU A 90 17.00 7.46 -9.86
N ALA A 91 17.90 8.42 -10.14
CA ALA A 91 17.58 9.83 -10.32
C ALA A 91 16.74 10.43 -9.16
N VAL A 92 17.12 10.11 -7.92
CA VAL A 92 16.47 10.60 -6.69
C VAL A 92 17.33 11.63 -5.96
N HIS A 93 16.68 12.51 -5.21
CA HIS A 93 17.36 13.49 -4.38
C HIS A 93 18.08 12.80 -3.20
N PRO A 94 19.20 13.33 -2.68
CA PRO A 94 19.88 12.76 -1.51
C PRO A 94 18.98 12.57 -0.27
N ASP A 95 17.97 13.42 -0.15
CA ASP A 95 17.01 13.39 0.96
C ASP A 95 15.77 12.53 0.68
N ASP A 96 15.62 11.97 -0.52
CA ASP A 96 14.52 11.05 -0.80
C ASP A 96 14.69 9.76 0.00
N ASP A 97 13.59 9.30 0.59
CA ASP A 97 13.55 8.02 1.29
C ASP A 97 13.26 6.87 0.34
N LEU A 98 14.02 5.78 0.51
CA LEU A 98 13.86 4.54 -0.24
C LEU A 98 13.46 3.43 0.72
N LEU A 99 12.46 2.67 0.30
CA LEU A 99 11.95 1.51 1.02
C LEU A 99 12.47 0.24 0.35
N PHE A 100 13.41 -0.43 1.00
CA PHE A 100 13.89 -1.74 0.62
C PHE A 100 12.94 -2.79 1.19
N THR A 101 12.57 -3.78 0.39
CA THR A 101 11.57 -4.79 0.75
C THR A 101 11.98 -6.16 0.24
N VAL A 102 11.69 -7.20 1.01
CA VAL A 102 11.86 -8.59 0.57
C VAL A 102 10.48 -9.20 0.42
N PHE A 103 10.19 -9.75 -0.75
CA PHE A 103 8.94 -10.46 -1.01
C PHE A 103 9.22 -11.92 -1.39
N SER A 104 8.38 -12.85 -0.93
CA SER A 104 8.30 -14.21 -1.45
C SER A 104 7.32 -14.28 -2.63
N LYS A 105 7.57 -15.24 -3.51
CA LYS A 105 6.75 -15.51 -4.70
C LYS A 105 5.29 -15.86 -4.39
N GLY A 106 4.40 -15.37 -5.24
CA GLY A 106 2.97 -15.70 -5.22
C GLY A 106 2.20 -15.00 -4.10
N GLN A 107 1.03 -15.54 -3.75
CA GLN A 107 0.09 -14.97 -2.76
C GLN A 107 -0.41 -16.00 -1.73
N LYS A 108 0.06 -17.25 -1.81
CA LYS A 108 -0.44 -18.36 -1.00
C LYS A 108 0.55 -18.74 0.10
N ARG A 109 0.06 -19.44 1.13
CA ARG A 109 0.88 -20.12 2.15
C ARG A 109 1.83 -19.19 2.93
N LYS A 110 1.29 -18.13 3.56
CA LYS A 110 2.06 -17.22 4.43
C LYS A 110 2.98 -17.96 5.42
N MET A 111 2.49 -18.99 6.11
CA MET A 111 3.27 -19.75 7.12
C MET A 111 4.36 -20.65 6.55
N LYS A 112 4.38 -20.88 5.24
CA LYS A 112 5.38 -21.69 4.54
C LYS A 112 5.62 -21.05 3.19
N SER A 113 6.13 -19.81 3.21
CA SER A 113 6.48 -19.08 2.01
C SER A 113 7.45 -19.90 1.16
N LEU A 114 7.38 -19.73 -0.15
CA LEU A 114 8.28 -20.39 -1.08
C LEU A 114 9.72 -19.88 -0.87
N ASP A 115 10.71 -20.72 -1.13
CA ASP A 115 12.14 -20.36 -1.04
C ASP A 115 12.51 -19.23 -2.02
N GLU A 116 11.74 -19.07 -3.10
CA GLU A 116 11.95 -18.01 -4.10
C GLU A 116 11.50 -16.64 -3.55
N SER A 117 12.46 -15.72 -3.46
CA SER A 117 12.28 -14.36 -2.96
C SER A 117 12.96 -13.31 -3.84
N ALA A 118 12.49 -12.07 -3.74
CA ALA A 118 13.05 -10.91 -4.44
C ALA A 118 13.26 -9.74 -3.47
N LEU A 119 14.36 -9.03 -3.65
CA LEU A 119 14.61 -7.72 -3.04
C LEU A 119 14.12 -6.64 -4.01
N CYS A 120 13.18 -5.81 -3.55
CA CYS A 120 12.54 -4.76 -4.33
C CYS A 120 12.69 -3.41 -3.63
N ILE A 121 12.78 -2.34 -4.41
CA ILE A 121 13.05 -0.99 -3.92
C ILE A 121 11.91 -0.09 -4.37
N PHE A 122 11.29 0.63 -3.43
CA PHE A 122 10.32 1.66 -3.74
C PHE A 122 10.87 3.03 -3.36
N ILE A 123 10.71 4.00 -4.25
CA ILE A 123 10.98 5.40 -3.94
C ILE A 123 9.74 5.94 -3.25
N LEU A 124 9.85 6.33 -1.97
CA LEU A 124 8.69 6.70 -1.16
C LEU A 124 7.91 7.87 -1.76
N LYS A 125 8.61 8.80 -2.42
CA LYS A 125 8.00 9.90 -3.17
C LYS A 125 7.02 9.41 -4.24
N GLN A 126 7.35 8.35 -4.98
CA GLN A 126 6.47 7.80 -6.03
C GLN A 126 5.21 7.16 -5.44
N ILE A 127 5.33 6.49 -4.30
CA ILE A 127 4.16 5.97 -3.56
C ILE A 127 3.27 7.12 -3.10
N ASN A 128 3.85 8.19 -2.56
CA ASN A 128 3.10 9.37 -2.12
C ASN A 128 2.42 10.10 -3.27
N ASP A 129 3.09 10.21 -4.44
CA ASP A 129 2.49 10.76 -5.65
C ASP A 129 1.28 9.92 -6.09
N ARG A 130 1.37 8.57 -6.02
CA ARG A 130 0.22 7.69 -6.32
C ARG A 130 -0.94 7.85 -5.34
N ILE A 131 -0.64 8.01 -4.05
CA ILE A 131 -1.67 8.27 -3.02
C ILE A 131 -2.35 9.63 -3.29
N LYS A 132 -1.58 10.67 -3.61
CA LYS A 132 -2.10 12.00 -3.95
C LYS A 132 -3.02 11.94 -5.17
N GLU A 133 -2.61 11.26 -6.25
CA GLU A 133 -3.44 11.05 -7.44
C GLU A 133 -4.76 10.35 -7.10
N ARG A 134 -4.71 9.30 -6.26
CA ARG A 134 -5.91 8.59 -5.80
C ARG A 134 -6.86 9.49 -5.02
N LEU A 135 -6.32 10.28 -4.09
CA LEU A 135 -7.09 11.25 -3.30
C LEU A 135 -7.75 12.28 -4.22
N GLN A 136 -6.98 12.87 -5.14
CA GLN A 136 -7.49 13.83 -6.12
C GLN A 136 -8.62 13.24 -6.95
N SER A 137 -8.48 12.00 -7.43
CA SER A 137 -9.53 11.28 -8.15
C SER A 137 -10.80 11.08 -7.31
N CYS A 138 -10.65 10.65 -6.05
CA CYS A 138 -11.80 10.50 -5.16
C CYS A 138 -12.52 11.84 -4.91
N TYR A 139 -11.77 12.93 -4.71
CA TYR A 139 -12.36 14.26 -4.54
C TYR A 139 -12.90 14.90 -5.83
N ARG A 140 -12.67 14.29 -7.00
CA ARG A 140 -13.44 14.55 -8.23
C ARG A 140 -14.75 13.75 -8.31
N GLY A 141 -15.02 12.89 -7.34
CA GLY A 141 -16.20 12.01 -7.30
C GLY A 141 -16.03 10.74 -8.13
N GLU A 142 -14.80 10.33 -8.44
CA GLU A 142 -14.51 9.17 -9.28
C GLU A 142 -14.39 7.89 -8.43
N GLY A 143 -15.12 6.84 -8.83
CA GLY A 143 -15.01 5.51 -8.24
C GLY A 143 -15.63 5.39 -6.83
N THR A 144 -15.15 4.41 -6.08
CA THR A 144 -15.60 4.11 -4.71
C THR A 144 -14.40 4.19 -3.76
N LEU A 145 -14.56 3.92 -2.47
CA LEU A 145 -13.44 3.94 -1.52
C LEU A 145 -12.52 2.72 -1.59
N ASP A 146 -12.86 1.67 -2.36
CA ASP A 146 -12.01 0.48 -2.60
C ASP A 146 -11.41 -0.20 -1.35
N LEU A 147 -12.15 -0.23 -0.23
CA LEU A 147 -11.66 -0.73 1.07
C LEU A 147 -12.50 -1.92 1.60
N ALA A 148 -12.48 -3.03 0.84
CA ALA A 148 -13.38 -4.17 1.01
C ALA A 148 -13.39 -4.83 2.39
N TRP A 149 -12.29 -4.75 3.15
CA TRP A 149 -12.22 -5.39 4.47
C TRP A 149 -12.89 -4.58 5.58
N LEU A 150 -12.95 -3.26 5.43
CA LEU A 150 -13.50 -2.36 6.44
C LEU A 150 -14.92 -1.91 6.13
N LYS A 151 -15.30 -1.87 4.84
CA LYS A 151 -16.64 -1.47 4.41
C LYS A 151 -17.38 -2.67 3.81
N VAL A 152 -18.57 -2.95 4.35
CA VAL A 152 -19.46 -4.04 3.89
C VAL A 152 -20.09 -3.72 2.52
N LYS A 153 -20.12 -2.45 2.13
CA LYS A 153 -20.63 -1.97 0.86
C LYS A 153 -19.65 -0.98 0.25
N ASP A 154 -19.57 -0.96 -1.07
CA ASP A 154 -18.82 0.05 -1.80
C ASP A 154 -19.46 1.42 -1.58
N ILE A 155 -18.67 2.34 -1.02
CA ILE A 155 -19.08 3.72 -0.78
C ILE A 155 -18.54 4.56 -1.93
N PRO A 156 -19.39 5.28 -2.69
CA PRO A 156 -18.92 6.14 -3.77
C PRO A 156 -18.11 7.31 -3.22
N CYS A 157 -17.08 7.71 -3.96
CA CYS A 157 -16.34 8.93 -3.68
C CYS A 157 -17.24 10.16 -3.89
N SER A 158 -17.16 11.13 -2.97
CA SER A 158 -17.89 12.39 -3.04
C SER A 158 -16.99 13.50 -3.58
N SER A 159 -17.51 14.30 -4.52
CA SER A 159 -16.75 15.43 -5.04
C SER A 159 -16.75 16.61 -4.07
N ALA A 160 -15.62 17.31 -3.98
CA ALA A 160 -15.52 18.57 -3.24
C ALA A 160 -14.45 19.47 -3.85
N LEU A 161 -14.65 20.79 -3.73
CA LEU A 161 -13.70 21.80 -4.23
C LEU A 161 -12.61 22.03 -3.17
N LEU A 162 -11.51 21.29 -3.28
CA LEU A 162 -10.33 21.45 -2.43
C LEU A 162 -9.04 21.24 -3.21
N THR A 163 -7.95 21.80 -2.68
CA THR A 163 -6.60 21.53 -3.17
C THR A 163 -6.03 20.37 -2.35
N ILE A 164 -5.74 19.25 -3.01
CA ILE A 164 -5.03 18.11 -2.40
C ILE A 164 -3.53 18.30 -2.63
N ASP A 165 -2.80 18.54 -1.55
CA ASP A 165 -1.35 18.63 -1.53
C ASP A 165 -0.70 17.39 -0.87
N ASP A 166 0.63 17.39 -0.78
CA ASP A 166 1.41 16.29 -0.21
C ASP A 166 1.22 16.11 1.31
N ASN A 167 0.66 17.12 2.00
CA ASN A 167 0.43 17.14 3.45
C ASN A 167 -1.04 16.93 3.81
N PHE A 168 -1.91 16.64 2.85
CA PHE A 168 -3.34 16.45 3.08
C PHE A 168 -3.61 15.29 4.07
N CYS A 169 -4.27 15.59 5.19
CA CYS A 169 -4.55 14.66 6.29
C CYS A 169 -5.98 14.14 6.36
N GLY A 170 -6.71 14.15 5.24
CA GLY A 170 -8.06 13.61 5.18
C GLY A 170 -9.13 14.56 5.71
N LEU A 171 -10.37 14.20 5.44
CA LEU A 171 -11.59 14.80 5.98
C LEU A 171 -12.48 13.66 6.49
N ASP A 172 -13.60 14.00 7.13
CA ASP A 172 -14.62 13.03 7.52
C ASP A 172 -15.28 12.33 6.32
N MET A 173 -15.36 13.03 5.19
CA MET A 173 -15.74 12.46 3.89
C MET A 173 -14.57 11.76 3.19
N ASN A 174 -14.91 10.80 2.32
CA ASN A 174 -13.95 10.05 1.51
C ASN A 174 -12.87 9.28 2.30
N ALA A 175 -13.15 8.98 3.57
CA ALA A 175 -12.26 8.26 4.45
C ALA A 175 -12.94 7.01 5.05
N PRO A 176 -12.16 5.97 5.38
CA PRO A 176 -10.78 5.68 4.92
C PRO A 176 -10.75 5.22 3.45
N LEU A 177 -9.60 5.35 2.79
CA LEU A 177 -9.46 5.15 1.34
C LEU A 177 -8.52 3.99 0.96
N GLY A 178 -8.93 3.17 0.01
CA GLY A 178 -8.11 2.15 -0.63
C GLY A 178 -7.60 2.60 -2.00
N VAL A 179 -6.47 2.03 -2.43
CA VAL A 179 -5.99 2.09 -3.82
C VAL A 179 -6.16 0.72 -4.45
N SER A 180 -6.83 0.66 -5.60
CA SER A 180 -7.01 -0.60 -6.34
C SER A 180 -5.76 -1.00 -7.12
N ASP A 181 -5.03 -0.02 -7.69
CA ASP A 181 -3.83 -0.29 -8.47
C ASP A 181 -2.63 -0.59 -7.58
N MET A 182 -1.94 -1.68 -7.91
CA MET A 182 -0.73 -2.10 -7.23
C MET A 182 0.47 -1.24 -7.65
N VAL A 183 1.25 -0.80 -6.67
CA VAL A 183 2.57 -0.19 -6.89
C VAL A 183 3.61 -1.31 -6.99
N ARG A 184 4.41 -1.27 -8.06
CA ARG A 184 5.41 -2.30 -8.41
C ARG A 184 6.80 -1.73 -8.61
#